data_AF-A0A3M3YSD3-F1
#
_entry.id   AF-A0A3M3YSD3-F1
#
_cell.length_a   1.000
_cell.length_b   1.000
_cell.length_c   1.000
_cell.angle_alpha   90.00
_cell.angle_beta   90.00
_cell.angle_gamma   90.00
#
_symmetry.space_group_name_H-M   'P 1'
#
loop_
_entity.id
_entity.type
_entity.pdbx_description
1 polymer ?
#
loop_
_entity_poly.entity_id
_entity_poly.type
_entity_poly.pdbx_seq_one_letter_code
_entity_poly.pdbx_strand_id
1 'polypeptide(L)' 'QLTRRFSYNLGGHLTQVEETGYSEKGERPQRSTYFERDSIGRLLARLNDDARQDFAYDDSDRLLSIQRKPTDRGRKLGVT' A
#
# COMPACT_ATOMS: atom_id res chain seq x y z
N GLN A 1 -0.02 17.61 12.60
CA GLN A 1 -0.73 17.69 11.29
C GLN A 1 -0.35 16.48 10.44
N LEU A 2 -1.17 16.09 9.46
CA LEU A 2 -0.86 15.04 8.48
C LEU A 2 -1.17 15.54 7.07
N THR A 3 -0.20 15.43 6.16
CA THR A 3 -0.38 15.71 4.73
C THR A 3 -0.37 14.39 3.96
N ARG A 4 -1.24 14.28 2.95
CA ARG A 4 -1.29 13.14 2.03
C ARG A 4 -1.14 13.60 0.59
N ARG A 5 -0.29 12.90 -0.17
CA ARG A 5 -0.18 13.05 -1.63
C ARG A 5 -0.64 11.77 -2.30
N PHE A 6 -1.49 11.91 -3.31
CA PHE A 6 -2.08 10.80 -4.04
C PHE A 6 -1.57 10.84 -5.49
N SER A 7 -1.06 9.71 -5.97
CA SER A 7 -0.60 9.53 -7.34
C SER A 7 -1.54 8.58 -8.08
N TYR A 8 -1.88 8.91 -9.32
CA TYR A 8 -2.80 8.13 -10.16
C TYR A 8 -2.14 7.80 -11.50
N ASN A 9 -2.50 6.65 -12.08
CA ASN A 9 -2.14 6.33 -13.47
C ASN A 9 -3.12 7.01 -14.46
N LEU A 10 -2.87 6.86 -15.76
CA LEU A 10 -3.71 7.42 -16.84
C LEU A 10 -5.17 6.91 -16.80
N GLY A 11 -5.41 5.71 -16.27
CA GLY A 11 -6.74 5.15 -16.08
C GLY A 11 -7.48 5.69 -14.85
N GLY A 12 -6.88 6.64 -14.12
CA GLY A 12 -7.46 7.22 -12.90
C GLY A 12 -7.34 6.33 -11.66
N HIS A 13 -6.59 5.24 -11.72
CA HIS A 13 -6.40 4.37 -10.57
C HIS A 13 -5.27 4.87 -9.67
N LEU A 14 -5.51 4.86 -8.36
CA LEU A 14 -4.51 5.18 -7.34
C LEU A 14 -3.36 4.18 -7.41
N THR A 15 -2.12 4.71 -7.52
CA THR A 15 -0.87 3.94 -7.58
C THR A 15 0.03 4.17 -6.37
N GLN A 16 -0.09 5.32 -5.70
CA GLN A 16 0.72 5.64 -4.51
C GLN A 16 -0.03 6.59 -3.57
N VAL A 17 0.17 6.38 -2.27
CA VAL A 17 -0.12 7.37 -1.22
C VAL A 17 1.17 7.65 -0.46
N GLU A 18 1.55 8.92 -0.38
CA GLU A 18 2.60 9.40 0.51
C GLU A 18 1.96 10.13 1.69
N GLU A 19 2.28 9.71 2.91
CA GLU A 19 1.79 10.30 4.15
C GLU A 19 2.97 10.97 4.87
N THR A 20 2.85 12.26 5.18
CA THR A 20 3.86 13.01 5.96
C THR A 20 3.22 13.55 7.24
N GLY A 21 3.68 13.04 8.38
CA GLY A 21 3.29 13.55 9.70
C GLY A 21 4.10 14.78 10.09
N TYR A 22 3.57 15.56 11.01
CA TYR A 22 4.23 16.72 11.60
C TYR A 22 4.00 16.70 13.12
N SER A 23 5.07 16.54 13.90
CA SER A 23 5.03 16.57 15.36
C SER A 23 5.47 17.92 15.92
N GLU A 24 5.08 18.21 17.17
CA GLU A 24 5.50 19.42 17.90
C GLU A 24 7.01 19.48 18.12
N LYS A 25 7.69 18.33 18.11
CA LYS A 25 9.15 18.22 18.22
C LYS A 25 9.87 18.47 16.89
N GLY A 26 9.14 18.82 15.83
CA GLY A 26 9.69 19.06 14.49
C GLY A 26 9.94 17.80 13.67
N GLU A 27 9.58 16.62 14.16
CA GLU A 27 9.73 15.37 13.40
C GLU A 27 8.75 15.33 12.23
N ARG A 28 9.21 14.75 11.11
CA ARG A 28 8.44 14.58 9.88
C ARG A 28 8.45 13.14 9.40
N PRO A 29 7.78 12.21 10.12
CA PRO A 29 7.72 10.82 9.69
C PRO A 29 7.02 10.73 8.33
N GLN A 30 7.58 9.92 7.44
CA GLN A 30 7.04 9.68 6.11
C GLN A 30 6.70 8.19 5.95
N ARG A 31 5.64 7.92 5.21
CA ARG A 31 5.25 6.56 4.84
C ARG A 31 4.71 6.57 3.41
N SER A 32 5.21 5.66 2.60
CA SER A 32 4.68 5.39 1.26
C SER A 32 3.91 4.09 1.25
N THR A 33 2.78 4.08 0.54
CA THR A 33 2.03 2.87 0.21
C THR A 33 1.83 2.84 -1.30
N TYR A 34 2.21 1.74 -1.93
CA TYR A 34 2.08 1.51 -3.36
C TYR A 34 0.95 0.53 -3.64
N PHE A 35 0.35 0.67 -4.83
CA PHE A 35 -0.77 -0.12 -5.29
C PHE A 35 -0.49 -0.63 -6.72
N GLU A 36 -0.32 -1.93 -6.87
CA GLU A 36 -0.17 -2.60 -8.15
C GLU A 36 -1.53 -3.08 -8.65
N ARG A 37 -1.78 -2.95 -9.96
CA ARG A 37 -3.08 -3.28 -10.55
C ARG A 37 -2.93 -4.04 -11.85
N ASP A 38 -3.94 -4.82 -12.19
CA ASP A 38 -4.04 -5.43 -13.52
C ASP A 38 -4.61 -4.43 -14.55
N SER A 39 -4.74 -4.89 -15.80
CA SER A 39 -5.18 -4.07 -16.93
C SER A 39 -6.62 -3.57 -16.82
N ILE A 40 -7.46 -4.21 -16.01
CA ILE A 40 -8.85 -3.81 -15.77
C ILE A 40 -9.02 -3.04 -14.44
N GLY A 41 -7.91 -2.77 -13.74
CA GLY A 41 -7.87 -1.89 -12.58
C GLY A 41 -8.01 -2.58 -11.22
N ARG A 42 -8.05 -3.91 -11.17
CA ARG A 42 -8.12 -4.66 -9.91
C ARG A 42 -6.81 -4.57 -9.17
N LEU A 43 -6.85 -4.57 -7.84
CA LEU A 43 -5.65 -4.50 -7.02
C LEU A 43 -4.96 -5.86 -7.02
N LEU A 44 -3.72 -5.95 -7.53
CA LEU A 44 -2.91 -7.17 -7.43
C LEU A 44 -2.09 -7.18 -6.14
N ALA A 45 -1.61 -6.01 -5.73
CA ALA A 45 -0.90 -5.88 -4.48
C ALA A 45 -0.98 -4.49 -3.85
N ARG A 46 -0.90 -4.47 -2.53
CA ARG A 46 -0.64 -3.28 -1.73
C ARG A 46 0.63 -3.50 -0.93
N LEU A 47 1.56 -2.55 -0.97
CA LEU A 47 2.82 -2.69 -0.25
C LEU A 47 3.29 -1.38 0.38
N ASN A 48 3.95 -1.52 1.51
CA ASN A 48 4.67 -0.46 2.22
C ASN A 48 5.92 -1.07 2.87
N ASP A 49 6.64 -0.26 3.64
CA ASP A 49 7.88 -0.68 4.28
C ASP A 49 7.71 -1.85 5.27
N ASP A 50 6.49 -2.15 5.71
CA ASP A 50 6.21 -3.16 6.72
C ASP A 50 5.72 -4.48 6.11
N ALA A 51 4.93 -4.45 5.03
CA ALA A 51 4.43 -5.66 4.39
C ALA A 51 3.97 -5.44 2.95
N ARG A 52 3.92 -6.53 2.20
CA ARG A 52 3.14 -6.69 0.97
C ARG A 52 1.89 -7.50 1.24
N GLN A 53 0.77 -7.09 0.66
CA GLN A 53 -0.49 -7.83 0.61
C GLN A 53 -0.75 -8.17 -0.85
N ASP A 54 -0.79 -9.46 -1.18
CA ASP A 54 -1.14 -9.97 -2.50
C ASP A 54 -2.63 -10.34 -2.52
N PHE A 55 -3.35 -9.94 -3.57
CA PHE A 55 -4.78 -10.18 -3.75
C PHE A 55 -4.97 -11.13 -4.94
N ALA A 56 -5.73 -12.21 -4.73
CA ALA A 56 -6.04 -13.18 -5.78
C ALA A 56 -7.54 -13.19 -6.07
N TYR A 57 -7.90 -13.28 -7.35
CA TYR A 57 -9.28 -13.27 -7.83
C TYR A 57 -9.54 -14.53 -8.68
N ASP A 58 -10.79 -14.96 -8.73
CA ASP A 58 -11.24 -15.94 -9.73
C ASP A 58 -11.65 -15.26 -11.03
N ASP A 59 -12.04 -16.07 -12.02
CA ASP A 59 -12.46 -15.62 -13.35
C ASP A 59 -13.80 -14.85 -13.31
N SER A 60 -14.57 -14.97 -12.23
CA SER A 60 -15.81 -14.20 -12.01
C SER A 60 -15.58 -12.90 -11.24
N ASP A 61 -14.32 -12.48 -11.14
CA ASP A 61 -13.86 -11.29 -10.42
C ASP A 61 -14.12 -11.29 -8.90
N ARG A 62 -14.25 -12.48 -8.30
CA ARG A 62 -14.44 -12.59 -6.85
C ARG A 62 -13.10 -12.71 -6.17
N LEU A 63 -12.90 -11.94 -5.10
CA LEU A 63 -11.71 -12.04 -4.26
C LEU A 63 -11.65 -13.43 -3.61
N LEU A 64 -10.60 -14.19 -3.91
CA LEU A 64 -10.35 -15.51 -3.36
C LEU A 64 -9.50 -15.47 -2.10
N SER A 65 -8.45 -14.64 -2.08
CA SER A 65 -7.56 -14.56 -0.93
C SER A 65 -6.81 -13.24 -0.86
N ILE A 66 -6.38 -12.91 0.36
CA ILE A 66 -5.39 -11.87 0.63
C ILE A 66 -4.27 -12.53 1.43
N GLN A 67 -3.05 -12.52 0.88
CA GLN A 67 -1.88 -13.04 1.56
C GLN A 67 -0.98 -11.89 1.99
N ARG A 68 -0.60 -11.85 3.27
CA ARG A 68 0.37 -10.87 3.79
C ARG A 68 1.75 -11.50 3.85
N LYS A 69 2.73 -10.76 3.36
CA LYS A 69 4.16 -11.08 3.46
C LYS A 69 4.86 -9.91 4.16
N PRO A 70 5.24 -10.08 5.44
CA PRO A 70 6.06 -9.11 6.15
C PRO A 70 7.38 -8.83 5.42
N THR A 71 7.80 -7.57 5.36
CA THR A 71 9.19 -7.21 5.05
C THR A 71 10.07 -7.50 6.27
N ASP A 72 11.40 -7.45 6.12
CA ASP A 72 12.31 -7.59 7.27
C ASP A 72 12.08 -6.51 8.32
N ARG A 73 11.81 -5.27 7.88
CA ARG A 73 11.44 -4.18 8.78
C ARG A 73 10.14 -4.48 9.50
N GLY A 74 9.12 -4.94 8.77
CA GLY A 74 7.86 -5.37 9.35
C GLY A 74 8.06 -6.43 10.43
N ARG A 75 8.83 -7.48 10.16
CA ARG A 75 9.09 -8.55 11.14
C ARG A 75 9.73 -7.99 12.41
N LYS A 76 10.69 -7.05 12.29
CA LYS A 76 11.30 -6.36 13.44
C LYS A 76 10.28 -5.54 14.24
N LEU A 77 9.19 -5.10 13.62
CA LEU A 77 8.07 -4.41 14.24
C LEU A 77 6.94 -5.36 14.71
N GLY A 78 7.12 -6.68 14.61
CA GLY A 78 6.12 -7.67 15.01
C GLY A 78 5.02 -7.93 13.97
N VAL A 79 5.21 -7.50 12.73
CA VAL A 79 4.32 -7.82 11.61
C VAL A 79 4.48 -9.29 11.23
N THR A 80 3.38 -10.04 11.32
CA THR A 80 3.24 -11.45 10.91
C THR A 80 2.37 -11.61 9.68
#